data_AF-A0A951HEY8-F1
#
_entry.id   AF-A0A951HEY8-F1
#
_cell.length_a   1.000
_cell.length_b   1.000
_cell.length_c   1.000
_cell.angle_alpha   90.00
_cell.angle_beta   90.00
_cell.angle_gamma   90.00
#
_symmetry.space_group_name_H-M   'P 1'
#
loop_
_entity.id
_entity.type
_entity.pdbx_description
1 polymer ?
#
loop_
_entity_poly.entity_id
_entity_poly.type
_entity_poly.pdbx_seq_one_letter_code
_entity_poly.pdbx_strand_id
1 'polypeptide(L)'
;MATKALSFDVGDYVVYPKHGVGRVIELQSTDIAGMQLELYVLRFEKEKMTLRVPTNKAESVGMRKLSSDKTMQEALTTLKGKPRIKRTMWSRRAQEYEAKI
;
A
#
# COMPACT_ATOMS: atom_id res chain seq x y z
N MET A 1 -11.12 19.64 -19.80
CA MET A 1 -10.35 18.40 -19.60
C MET A 1 -10.46 18.05 -18.13
N ALA A 2 -10.98 16.87 -17.79
CA ALA A 2 -11.15 16.48 -16.40
C ALA A 2 -9.76 16.32 -15.76
N THR A 3 -9.41 17.20 -14.82
CA THR A 3 -8.25 17.04 -13.95
C THR A 3 -8.45 15.76 -13.16
N LYS A 4 -7.77 14.69 -13.56
CA LYS A 4 -7.80 13.42 -12.86
C LYS A 4 -7.17 13.67 -11.48
N ALA A 5 -8.00 13.68 -10.45
CA ALA A 5 -7.54 13.92 -9.09
C ALA A 5 -6.46 12.89 -8.74
N LEU A 6 -5.30 13.36 -8.30
CA LEU A 6 -4.22 12.50 -7.82
C LEU A 6 -4.72 11.74 -6.59
N SER A 7 -4.44 10.44 -6.52
CA SER A 7 -4.89 9.59 -5.42
C SER A 7 -4.18 9.87 -4.09
N PHE A 8 -3.01 10.54 -4.14
CA PHE A 8 -2.15 10.82 -2.98
C PHE A 8 -1.50 12.19 -3.12
N ASP A 9 -1.31 12.87 -1.99
CA ASP A 9 -0.68 14.18 -1.92
C ASP A 9 0.75 14.09 -1.35
N VAL A 10 1.54 15.14 -1.60
CA VAL A 10 2.88 15.25 -1.01
C VAL A 10 2.76 15.32 0.52
N GLY A 11 3.54 14.48 1.20
CA GLY A 11 3.52 14.35 2.65
C GLY A 11 2.67 13.18 3.16
N ASP A 12 1.80 12.60 2.33
CA ASP A 12 0.98 11.45 2.71
C ASP A 12 1.83 10.22 3.04
N TYR A 13 1.38 9.47 4.05
CA TYR A 13 1.89 8.13 4.33
C TYR A 13 1.11 7.10 3.51
N VAL A 14 1.86 6.24 2.83
CA VAL A 14 1.33 5.20 1.94
C VAL A 14 1.92 3.85 2.28
N VAL A 15 1.16 2.79 2.01
CA VAL A 15 1.65 1.41 2.09
C VAL A 15 1.93 0.93 0.68
N TYR A 16 3.16 0.47 0.46
CA TYR A 16 3.56 -0.21 -0.77
C TYR A 16 3.79 -1.70 -0.48
N PRO A 17 3.21 -2.63 -1.26
CA PRO A 17 3.40 -4.06 -1.04
C PRO A 17 4.88 -4.45 -1.00
N LYS A 18 5.24 -5.37 -0.12
CA LYS A 18 6.63 -5.81 0.18
C LYS A 18 7.50 -4.81 0.97
N HIS A 19 7.41 -3.51 0.71
CA HIS A 19 8.27 -2.49 1.35
C HIS A 19 7.62 -1.80 2.57
N GLY A 20 6.31 -1.96 2.75
CA GLY A 20 5.60 -1.46 3.92
C GLY A 20 5.29 0.04 3.81
N VAL A 21 5.43 0.76 4.91
CA VAL A 21 5.03 2.17 5.01
C VAL A 21 6.14 3.07 4.45
N GLY A 22 5.76 3.91 3.49
CA GLY A 22 6.58 4.98 2.94
C GLY A 22 5.85 6.32 3.00
N ARG A 23 6.58 7.40 2.71
CA ARG A 23 6.02 8.75 2.63
C ARG A 23 6.21 9.32 1.23
N VAL A 24 5.17 9.97 0.70
CA VAL A 24 5.27 10.71 -0.56
C VAL A 24 6.10 11.97 -0.29
N ILE A 25 7.25 12.09 -0.96
CA ILE A 25 8.14 13.24 -0.81
C ILE A 25 7.84 14.31 -1.84
N GLU A 26 7.54 13.91 -3.07
CA GLU A 26 7.24 14.82 -4.17
C GLU A 26 6.46 14.12 -5.28
N LEU A 27 5.81 14.92 -6.12
CA LEU A 27 5.26 14.51 -7.40
C LEU A 27 6.17 15.06 -8.51
N GLN A 28 6.78 14.17 -9.28
CA GLN A 28 7.76 14.52 -10.31
C GLN A 28 7.18 14.29 -11.71
N SER A 29 7.25 15.28 -12.58
CA SER A 29 6.96 15.11 -14.02
C SER A 29 8.29 14.90 -14.76
N THR A 30 8.44 13.82 -15.51
CA THR A 30 9.67 13.48 -16.23
C THR A 30 9.34 12.97 -17.63
N ASP A 31 10.09 13.43 -18.62
CA ASP A 31 10.04 12.87 -19.98
C ASP A 31 10.91 11.60 -20.04
N ILE A 32 10.29 10.47 -20.35
CA ILE A 32 10.97 9.18 -20.52
C ILE A 32 10.57 8.63 -21.88
N ALA A 33 11.56 8.49 -22.78
CA ALA A 33 11.38 8.01 -24.14
C ALA A 33 10.36 8.83 -24.97
N GLY A 34 10.33 10.16 -24.78
CA GLY A 34 9.42 11.06 -25.49
C GLY A 34 7.98 11.06 -24.96
N MET A 35 7.75 10.41 -23.81
CA MET A 35 6.48 10.43 -23.11
C MET A 35 6.65 11.17 -21.78
N GLN A 36 5.80 12.18 -21.56
CA GLN A 36 5.72 12.87 -20.28
C GLN A 36 4.96 12.01 -19.26
N LEU A 37 5.65 11.62 -18.19
CA LEU A 37 5.11 10.77 -17.12
C LEU A 37 5.14 11.51 -15.79
N GLU A 38 4.05 11.41 -15.04
CA GLU A 38 3.98 11.84 -13.65
C GLU A 38 4.30 10.66 -12.72
N LEU A 39 5.19 10.89 -11.77
CA LEU A 39 5.75 9.89 -10.87
C LEU A 39 5.57 10.36 -9.41
N TYR A 40 5.04 9.49 -8.56
CA TYR A 40 5.18 9.63 -7.11
C TYR A 40 6.58 9.24 -6.67
N VAL A 41 7.24 10.10 -5.91
CA VAL A 41 8.52 9.79 -5.27
C VAL A 41 8.26 9.42 -3.82
N LEU A 42 8.48 8.15 -3.49
CA LEU A 42 8.25 7.58 -2.16
C LEU A 42 9.57 7.38 -1.43
N ARG A 43 9.61 7.73 -0.15
CA ARG A 43 10.74 7.44 0.74
C ARG A 43 10.33 6.40 1.77
N PHE A 44 11.12 5.32 1.86
CA PHE A 44 10.99 4.30 2.90
C PHE A 44 12.13 4.49 3.91
N GLU A 45 11.80 4.97 5.11
CA GLU A 45 12.80 5.29 6.13
C GLU A 45 13.56 4.06 6.62
N LYS A 46 12.86 2.93 6.81
CA LYS A 46 13.44 1.68 7.30
C LYS A 46 14.52 1.13 6.37
N GLU A 47 14.28 1.15 5.06
CA GLU A 47 15.19 0.61 4.04
C GLU A 47 16.14 1.69 3.48
N LYS A 48 15.99 2.95 3.90
CA LYS A 48 16.67 4.13 3.32
C LYS A 48 16.56 4.22 1.79
N MET A 49 15.49 3.65 1.25
CA MET A 49 15.25 3.52 -0.19
C MET A 49 14.29 4.60 -0.69
N THR A 50 14.48 5.05 -1.93
CA THR A 50 13.56 5.93 -2.64
C THR A 50 13.01 5.21 -3.86
N LEU A 51 11.69 5.12 -4.00
CA LEU A 51 11.00 4.45 -5.10
C LEU A 51 10.24 5.49 -5.94
N ARG A 52 10.23 5.34 -7.26
CA ARG A 52 9.42 6.16 -8.16
C ARG A 52 8.32 5.33 -8.78
N VAL A 53 7.06 5.74 -8.58
CA VAL A 53 5.88 5.00 -9.05
C VAL A 53 5.07 5.89 -9.98
N PRO A 54 4.83 5.48 -11.24
CA PRO A 54 3.93 6.21 -12.13
C PRO A 54 2.53 6.37 -11.53
N THR A 55 1.99 7.59 -11.57
CA THR A 55 0.68 7.91 -10.98
C THR A 55 -0.44 7.03 -11.54
N ASN A 56 -0.36 6.71 -12.83
CA ASN A 56 -1.30 5.83 -13.53
C ASN A 56 -1.25 4.35 -13.10
N LYS A 57 -0.18 3.90 -12.43
CA LYS A 57 0.00 2.52 -11.95
C LYS A 57 -0.12 2.37 -10.44
N ALA A 58 -0.30 3.46 -9.69
CA ALA A 58 -0.33 3.43 -8.23
C ALA A 58 -1.33 2.40 -7.66
N GLU A 59 -2.55 2.35 -8.20
CA GLU A 59 -3.56 1.38 -7.74
C GLU A 59 -3.23 -0.06 -8.16
N SER A 60 -2.73 -0.26 -9.38
CA SER A 60 -2.45 -1.61 -9.91
C SER A 60 -1.25 -2.28 -9.23
N VAL A 61 -0.28 -1.50 -8.74
CA VAL A 61 0.83 -2.02 -7.92
C VAL A 61 0.45 -2.22 -6.46
N GLY A 62 -0.81 -1.94 -6.09
CA GLY A 62 -1.33 -2.15 -4.73
C GLY A 62 -0.92 -1.07 -3.73
N MET A 63 -0.55 0.13 -4.19
CA MET A 63 -0.27 1.26 -3.32
C MET A 63 -1.56 1.74 -2.65
N ARG A 64 -1.55 1.89 -1.32
CA ARG A 64 -2.76 2.21 -0.54
C ARG A 64 -2.49 3.25 0.53
N LYS A 65 -3.54 3.98 0.93
CA LYS A 65 -3.49 4.86 2.11
C LYS A 65 -3.39 4.03 3.40
N LEU A 66 -2.92 4.67 4.47
CA LEU A 66 -2.98 4.08 5.80
C LEU A 66 -4.43 3.76 6.19
N SER A 67 -4.59 2.75 7.05
CA SER A 67 -5.90 2.41 7.61
C SER A 67 -6.36 3.49 8.58
N SER A 68 -7.66 3.73 8.62
CA SER A 68 -8.25 4.66 9.59
C SER A 68 -8.20 4.08 11.02
N ASP A 69 -8.28 4.96 12.02
CA ASP A 69 -8.36 4.55 13.43
C ASP A 69 -9.53 3.61 13.69
N LYS A 70 -10.67 3.83 13.03
CA LYS A 70 -11.85 2.95 13.11
C LYS A 70 -11.52 1.54 12.63
N THR A 71 -10.90 1.42 11.46
CA THR A 71 -10.46 0.13 10.91
C THR A 71 -9.46 -0.56 11.86
N MET A 72 -8.57 0.22 12.47
CA MET A 72 -7.60 -0.30 13.45
C MET A 72 -8.29 -0.83 14.72
N GLN A 73 -9.30 -0.12 15.24
CA GLN A 73 -10.08 -0.56 16.39
C GLN A 73 -10.86 -1.85 16.11
N GLU A 74 -11.48 -1.96 14.93
CA GLU A 74 -12.18 -3.18 14.49
C GLU A 74 -11.21 -4.36 14.37
N ALA A 75 -10.01 -4.14 13.82
CA ALA A 75 -8.95 -5.15 13.75
C ALA A 75 -8.50 -5.59 15.15
N LEU A 76 -8.24 -4.66 16.07
CA LEU A 76 -7.85 -4.98 17.45
C LEU A 76 -8.96 -5.75 18.19
N THR A 77 -10.21 -5.39 17.97
CA THR A 77 -11.36 -6.09 18.58
C THR A 77 -11.44 -7.53 18.08
N THR A 78 -11.25 -7.73 16.77
CA THR A 78 -11.23 -9.06 16.15
C THR A 78 -10.07 -9.91 16.68
N LEU A 79 -8.87 -9.32 16.82
CA LEU A 79 -7.68 -10.01 17.32
C LEU A 79 -7.77 -10.38 18.80
N LYS A 80 -8.44 -9.57 19.62
CA LYS A 80 -8.70 -9.84 21.05
C LYS A 80 -9.84 -10.85 21.27
N GLY A 81 -10.64 -11.13 20.25
CA GLY A 81 -11.76 -12.07 20.32
C GLY A 81 -11.31 -13.52 20.55
N LYS A 82 -12.23 -14.38 20.99
CA LYS A 82 -11.94 -15.80 21.17
C LYS A 82 -11.59 -16.44 19.81
N PRO A 83 -10.50 -17.22 19.71
CA PRO A 83 -10.12 -17.86 18.46
C PRO A 83 -11.17 -18.87 18.01
N ARG A 84 -11.54 -18.82 16.73
CA ARG A 84 -12.40 -19.84 16.10
C ARG A 84 -11.56 -21.05 15.75
N ILE A 85 -11.71 -22.13 16.51
CA ILE A 85 -10.99 -23.40 16.28
C ILE A 85 -11.58 -24.10 15.05
N LYS A 86 -10.81 -24.16 13.96
CA LYS A 86 -11.10 -25.03 12.80
C LYS A 86 -10.39 -26.38 12.96
N ARG A 87 -11.14 -27.48 12.86
CA ARG A 87 -10.62 -28.87 12.87
C ARG A 87 -10.19 -29.36 11.48
N THR A 88 -9.64 -28.48 10.65
CA THR A 88 -9.08 -28.83 9.33
C THR A 88 -7.59 -29.12 9.44
N MET A 89 -7.09 -29.97 8.53
CA MET A 89 -5.65 -30.28 8.43
C MET A 89 -4.82 -29.00 8.31
N TRP A 90 -3.66 -29.00 8.96
CA TRP A 90 -2.75 -27.85 8.99
C TRP A 90 -2.41 -27.34 7.59
N SER A 91 -2.11 -28.24 6.64
CA SER A 91 -1.78 -27.86 5.26
C SER A 91 -2.84 -26.98 4.61
N ARG A 92 -4.12 -27.32 4.80
CA ARG A 92 -5.24 -26.53 4.28
C ARG A 92 -5.37 -25.18 4.98
N ARG A 93 -5.10 -25.12 6.28
CA ARG A 93 -5.08 -23.86 7.04
C ARG A 93 -3.93 -22.94 6.63
N ALA A 94 -2.75 -23.50 6.41
CA ALA A 94 -1.57 -22.77 5.96
C ALA A 94 -1.82 -22.14 4.58
N GLN A 95 -2.34 -22.91 3.63
CA GLN A 95 -2.70 -22.42 2.30
C GLN A 95 -3.78 -21.32 2.35
N GLU A 96 -4.80 -21.47 3.21
CA GLU A 96 -5.82 -20.43 3.45
C GLU A 96 -5.24 -19.13 4.01
N TYR A 97 -4.21 -19.19 4.84
CA TYR A 97 -3.57 -18.00 5.41
C TYR A 97 -2.61 -17.35 4.43
N GLU A 98 -1.83 -18.13 3.68
CA GLU A 98 -0.93 -17.63 2.64
C GLU A 98 -1.70 -16.90 1.54
N ALA A 99 -2.86 -17.40 1.12
CA ALA A 99 -3.72 -16.72 0.16
C ALA A 99 -4.33 -15.39 0.67
N LYS A 100 -4.28 -15.12 1.98
CA LYS A 100 -4.79 -13.87 2.60
C LYS A 100 -3.70 -12.84 2.86
N ILE A 101 -2.43 -13.22 2.73
CA ILE A 101 -1.25 -12.38 2.99
C ILE A 101 -0.74 -11.83 1.67
#